data_AF-X1LKG3-F1
#
_entry.id   AF-X1LKG3-F1
#
_cell.length_a   1.000
_cell.length_b   1.000
_cell.length_c   1.000
_cell.angle_alpha   90.00
_cell.angle_beta   90.00
_cell.angle_gamma   90.00
#
_symmetry.space_group_name_H-M   'P 1'
#
loop_
_entity.id
_entity.type
_entity.pdbx_description
1 polymer ?
#
loop_
_entity_poly.entity_id
_entity_poly.type
_entity_poly.pdbx_seq_one_letter_code
_entity_poly.pdbx_strand_id
1 'polypeptide(L)'
;HEDVIPPEKLYRICKKVREILTGEHAVSRVIARPFIGKSGKFIRTKRRKDFSLEPTGKILLDYLKENEKEVLAVGKISDIFV
;
A
#
# COMPACT_ATOMS: atom_id res chain seq x y z
N HIS A 1 17.20 5.35 -2.19
CA HIS A 1 18.02 5.61 -0.99
C HIS A 1 17.43 6.80 -0.26
N GLU A 2 17.27 6.72 1.06
CA GLU A 2 16.62 7.78 1.84
C GLU A 2 17.41 9.10 1.86
N ASP A 3 18.75 9.03 1.87
CA ASP A 3 19.62 10.22 1.81
C ASP A 3 19.47 11.05 0.52
N VAL A 4 18.96 10.45 -0.57
CA VAL A 4 18.76 11.11 -1.86
C VAL A 4 17.31 11.49 -2.07
N ILE A 5 16.40 10.57 -1.71
CA ILE A 5 14.95 10.77 -1.81
C ILE A 5 14.38 10.51 -0.42
N PRO A 6 13.99 11.58 0.30
CA PRO A 6 13.34 11.44 1.59
C PRO A 6 12.07 10.57 1.48
N PRO A 7 11.74 9.76 2.51
CA PRO A 7 10.58 8.88 2.49
C PRO A 7 9.28 9.59 2.09
N GLU A 8 9.04 10.80 2.57
CA GLU A 8 7.84 11.58 2.26
C GLU A 8 7.74 11.91 0.77
N LYS A 9 8.87 12.22 0.13
CA LYS A 9 8.94 12.47 -1.32
C LYS A 9 8.69 11.17 -2.08
N LEU A 10 9.27 10.05 -1.64
CA LEU A 10 9.00 8.74 -2.23
C LEU A 10 7.50 8.37 -2.13
N TYR A 11 6.86 8.62 -0.99
CA TYR A 11 5.43 8.37 -0.82
C TYR A 11 4.58 9.21 -1.77
N ARG A 12 4.92 10.49 -1.96
CA ARG A 12 4.24 11.36 -2.94
C ARG A 12 4.38 10.83 -4.36
N ILE A 13 5.56 10.33 -4.74
CA ILE A 13 5.78 9.69 -6.04
C ILE A 13 4.92 8.44 -6.18
N CYS A 14 4.94 7.54 -5.19
CA CYS A 14 4.12 6.33 -5.22
C CYS A 14 2.61 6.63 -5.32
N LYS A 15 2.14 7.69 -4.65
CA LYS A 15 0.74 8.14 -4.77
C LYS A 15 0.39 8.59 -6.19
N LYS A 16 1.24 9.40 -6.83
CA LYS A 16 1.04 9.81 -8.23
C LYS A 16 1.09 8.62 -9.19
N VAL A 17 2.03 7.70 -9.01
CA VAL A 17 2.13 6.48 -9.82
C VAL A 17 0.87 5.63 -9.67
N ARG A 18 0.32 5.55 -8.45
CA ARG A 18 -0.93 4.83 -8.22
C ARG A 18 -2.10 5.44 -9.01
N GLU A 19 -2.21 6.77 -9.07
CA GLU A 19 -3.23 7.46 -9.88
C GLU A 19 -3.08 7.17 -11.38
N ILE A 20 -1.84 7.03 -11.87
CA ILE A 20 -1.56 6.73 -13.28
C ILE A 20 -1.85 5.26 -13.62
N LEU A 21 -1.53 4.32 -12.73
CA LEU A 21 -1.70 2.88 -12.95
C LEU A 21 -3.14 2.44 -12.70
N THR A 22 -4.05 2.93 -13.53
CA THR A 22 -5.49 2.65 -13.54
C THR A 22 -5.94 2.21 -14.94
N GLY A 23 -7.19 1.74 -15.07
CA GLY A 23 -7.72 1.26 -16.36
C GLY A 23 -6.98 0.02 -16.89
N GLU A 24 -6.57 0.05 -18.15
CA GLU A 24 -5.84 -1.05 -18.81
C GLU A 24 -4.49 -1.37 -18.14
N HIS A 25 -3.88 -0.39 -17.47
CA HIS A 25 -2.60 -0.54 -16.77
C HIS A 25 -2.78 -0.69 -15.25
N ALA A 26 -3.95 -1.14 -14.81
CA ALA A 26 -4.25 -1.32 -13.40
C ALA A 26 -3.30 -2.34 -12.75
N VAL A 27 -2.60 -1.91 -11.70
CA VAL A 27 -1.82 -2.78 -10.82
C VAL A 27 -2.46 -2.86 -9.44
N SER A 28 -2.40 -4.04 -8.81
CA SER A 28 -3.00 -4.27 -7.49
C SER A 28 -2.44 -3.36 -6.40
N ARG A 29 -1.12 -3.07 -6.45
CA ARG A 29 -0.43 -2.33 -5.39
C ARG A 29 0.84 -1.65 -5.89
N VAL A 30 1.00 -0.39 -5.51
CA VAL A 30 2.26 0.36 -5.61
C VAL A 30 2.94 0.35 -4.23
N ILE A 31 4.21 -0.04 -4.15
CA ILE A 31 4.90 -0.20 -2.85
C ILE A 31 6.13 0.71 -2.76
N ALA A 32 6.14 1.60 -1.79
CA ALA A 32 7.34 2.34 -1.41
C ALA A 32 8.30 1.41 -0.65
N ARG A 33 9.51 1.23 -1.19
CA ARG A 33 10.59 0.45 -0.58
C ARG A 33 11.82 1.32 -0.31
N PRO A 34 11.75 2.20 0.69
CA PRO A 34 12.93 2.96 1.08
C PRO A 34 14.01 2.04 1.66
N PHE A 35 15.26 2.44 1.46
CA PHE A 35 16.43 1.71 1.90
C PHE A 35 17.56 2.69 2.26
N ILE A 36 18.43 2.24 3.16
CA ILE A 36 19.63 2.92 3.62
C ILE A 36 20.84 2.02 3.43
N GLY A 37 22.04 2.55 3.66
CA GLY A 37 23.28 1.80 3.67
C GLY A 37 24.28 2.35 2.68
N LYS A 38 25.28 1.54 2.34
CA LYS A 38 26.33 1.92 1.38
C LYS A 38 26.53 0.78 0.39
N SER A 39 27.29 1.03 -0.67
CA SER A 39 27.63 -0.01 -1.65
C SER A 39 28.12 -1.28 -0.95
N GLY A 40 27.54 -2.43 -1.33
CA GLY A 40 27.82 -3.73 -0.71
C GLY A 40 27.04 -4.05 0.58
N LYS A 41 26.33 -3.08 1.19
CA LYS A 41 25.51 -3.28 2.40
C LYS A 41 24.27 -2.39 2.39
N PHE A 42 23.24 -2.79 1.64
CA PHE A 42 21.94 -2.10 1.62
C PHE A 42 20.92 -2.79 2.52
N ILE A 43 20.17 -1.99 3.28
CA ILE A 43 19.15 -2.47 4.21
C ILE A 43 17.84 -1.76 3.91
N ARG A 44 16.77 -2.54 3.70
CA ARG A 44 15.41 -2.00 3.59
C ARG A 44 14.94 -1.53 4.96
N THR A 45 14.38 -0.34 5.02
CA THR A 45 13.89 0.21 6.30
C THR A 45 12.47 -0.27 6.60
N LYS A 46 12.04 -0.08 7.86
CA LYS A 46 10.64 -0.36 8.27
C LYS A 46 9.63 0.63 7.67
N ARG A 47 10.09 1.69 7.00
CA ARG A 47 9.28 2.73 6.33
C ARG A 47 8.63 2.25 5.02
N ARG A 48 8.40 0.95 4.89
CA ARG A 48 7.62 0.39 3.79
C ARG A 48 6.21 0.96 3.87
N LYS A 49 5.68 1.42 2.74
CA LYS A 49 4.28 1.82 2.62
C LYS A 49 3.67 1.28 1.34
N ASP A 50 2.49 0.71 1.46
CA ASP A 50 1.76 0.07 0.38
C ASP A 50 0.57 0.96 -0.01
N PHE A 51 0.36 1.15 -1.31
CA PHE A 51 -0.75 1.91 -1.89
C PHE A 51 -1.54 0.95 -2.78
N SER A 52 -2.61 0.37 -2.23
CA SER A 52 -3.44 -0.63 -2.92
C SER A 52 -4.51 0.02 -3.79
N LEU A 53 -5.08 -0.75 -4.71
CA LEU A 53 -6.39 -0.46 -5.30
C LEU A 53 -7.44 -0.42 -4.17
N GLU A 54 -8.25 0.63 -4.13
CA GLU A 54 -9.47 0.60 -3.32
C GLU A 54 -10.45 -0.38 -3.97
N PRO A 55 -11.24 -1.13 -3.17
CA PRO A 55 -12.29 -1.98 -3.70
C PRO A 55 -13.22 -1.16 -4.60
N THR A 56 -13.50 -1.63 -5.81
CA THR A 56 -14.33 -0.93 -6.80
C THR A 56 -15.83 -0.93 -6.44
N GLY A 57 -16.18 -1.40 -5.25
CA GLY A 57 -17.54 -1.47 -4.72
C GLY A 57 -17.54 -2.08 -3.33
N LYS A 58 -18.70 -2.00 -2.66
CA LYS A 58 -18.91 -2.63 -1.36
C LYS A 58 -18.70 -4.13 -1.46
N ILE A 59 -17.87 -4.68 -0.58
CA ILE A 59 -17.70 -6.12 -0.42
C ILE A 59 -18.61 -6.62 0.70
N LEU A 60 -18.80 -7.94 0.81
CA LEU A 60 -19.66 -8.55 1.83
C LEU A 60 -19.33 -8.07 3.26
N LEU A 61 -18.04 -7.86 3.55
CA LEU A 61 -17.58 -7.38 4.87
C LEU A 61 -18.10 -5.98 5.20
N ASP A 62 -18.28 -5.11 4.19
CA ASP A 62 -18.84 -3.78 4.38
C ASP A 62 -20.32 -3.85 4.76
N TYR A 63 -21.09 -4.70 4.07
CA TYR A 63 -22.50 -4.94 4.39
C TYR A 63 -22.66 -5.51 5.81
N LEU A 64 -21.78 -6.40 6.24
CA LEU A 64 -21.80 -6.94 7.61
C LEU A 64 -21.54 -5.84 8.66
N LYS A 65 -20.55 -4.97 8.43
CA LYS A 65 -20.29 -3.81 9.31
C LYS A 65 -21.48 -2.85 9.36
N GLU A 66 -22.10 -2.55 8.22
CA GLU A 66 -23.28 -1.68 8.15
C GLU A 66 -24.50 -2.24 8.88
N ASN A 67 -24.59 -3.56 9.02
CA ASN A 67 -25.63 -4.25 9.79
C ASN A 67 -25.21 -4.53 11.25
N GLU A 68 -24.24 -3.78 11.77
CA GLU A 68 -23.73 -3.87 13.15
C GLU A 68 -23.26 -5.29 13.52
N LYS A 69 -22.79 -6.07 12.53
CA LYS A 69 -22.19 -7.38 12.76
C LYS A 69 -20.69 -7.25 12.98
N GLU A 70 -20.16 -8.06 13.89
CA GLU A 70 -18.74 -8.10 14.17
C GLU A 70 -17.97 -8.75 13.01
N VAL A 71 -16.92 -8.07 12.53
CA VAL A 71 -16.02 -8.56 11.47
C VAL A 71 -14.60 -8.67 12.02
N LEU A 72 -14.16 -9.90 12.30
CA LEU A 72 -12.82 -10.20 12.82
C LEU A 72 -11.90 -10.66 11.68
N ALA A 73 -10.77 -9.98 11.50
CA ALA A 73 -9.75 -10.32 10.50
C ALA A 73 -8.48 -10.88 11.16
N VAL A 74 -7.95 -11.98 10.62
CA VAL A 74 -6.71 -12.62 11.08
C VAL A 74 -5.69 -12.70 9.93
N GLY A 75 -4.43 -12.35 10.21
CA GLY A 75 -3.35 -12.44 9.25
C GLY A 75 -3.43 -11.39 8.15
N LYS A 76 -3.37 -11.81 6.87
CA LYS A 76 -3.34 -10.89 5.71
C LYS A 76 -4.70 -10.37 5.25
N ILE A 77 -5.79 -10.78 5.90
CA ILE A 77 -7.14 -10.40 5.49
C ILE A 77 -7.31 -8.87 5.51
N SER A 78 -6.78 -8.18 6.53
CA SER A 78 -6.80 -6.71 6.59
C SER A 78 -6.03 -6.07 5.45
N ASP A 79 -4.91 -6.66 5.02
CA ASP A 79 -4.10 -6.11 3.92
C ASP A 79 -4.77 -6.26 2.54
N ILE A 80 -5.80 -7.12 2.42
CA ILE A 80 -6.47 -7.48 1.16
C ILE A 80 -7.82 -6.78 1.05
N PHE A 81 -8.59 -6.69 2.14
CA PHE A 81 -10.01 -6.34 2.11
C PHE A 81 -10.38 -5.11 2.96
N VAL A 82 -9.44 -4.50 3.69
CA VAL A 82 -9.69 -3.34 4.57
C VAL A 82 -8.90 -2.13 4.11
#